data_AF-A0A6I7NQL0-F1
#
_entry.id   AF-A0A6I7NQL0-F1
#
_cell.length_a   1.000
_cell.length_b   1.000
_cell.length_c   1.000
_cell.angle_alpha   90.00
_cell.angle_beta   90.00
_cell.angle_gamma   90.00
#
_symmetry.space_group_name_H-M   'P 1'
#
loop_
_entity.id
_entity.type
_entity.pdbx_description
1 polymer ?
#
loop_
_entity_poly.entity_id
_entity_poly.type
_entity_poly.pdbx_seq_one_letter_code
_entity_poly.pdbx_strand_id
1 'polypeptide(L)'
;MAVLIDYLRLEGRFVDGVLSMVDGRSNPEAGALRYILKWPLKNRQILLCERTGSGTPPYHFHDEAWNEVEVWVDDLQNSEVKSGVIILDEPGRLEAKGKRFVPYWDRILEAEPAIIVAAIREESKEQLEKQLV
;
A
#
# COMPACT_ATOMS: atom_id res chain seq x y z
N MET A 1 -6.76 -13.66 12.43
CA MET A 1 -7.17 -13.07 11.13
C MET A 1 -8.54 -13.56 10.65
N ALA A 2 -8.82 -14.87 10.61
CA ALA A 2 -10.12 -15.38 10.13
C ALA A 2 -11.34 -14.74 10.84
N VAL A 3 -11.31 -14.66 12.17
CA VAL A 3 -12.41 -14.09 12.98
C VAL A 3 -12.73 -12.62 12.63
N LEU A 4 -11.71 -11.79 12.37
CA LEU A 4 -11.92 -10.37 12.01
C LEU A 4 -12.49 -10.24 10.58
N ILE A 5 -11.98 -11.04 9.64
CA ILE A 5 -12.46 -11.03 8.25
C ILE A 5 -13.91 -11.49 8.19
N ASP A 6 -14.25 -12.55 8.92
CA ASP A 6 -15.61 -13.08 8.96
C ASP A 6 -16.58 -12.11 9.63
N TYR A 7 -16.17 -11.45 10.71
CA TYR A 7 -16.95 -10.38 11.34
C TYR A 7 -17.22 -9.22 10.36
N LEU A 8 -16.20 -8.73 9.67
CA LEU A 8 -16.36 -7.65 8.70
C LEU A 8 -17.32 -8.05 7.58
N ARG A 9 -17.21 -9.28 7.06
CA ARG A 9 -18.12 -9.80 6.04
C ARG A 9 -19.57 -9.84 6.51
N LEU A 10 -19.82 -10.24 7.76
CA LEU A 10 -21.17 -10.25 8.34
C LEU A 10 -21.77 -8.83 8.44
N GLU A 11 -20.92 -7.83 8.68
CA GLU A 11 -21.29 -6.40 8.69
C GLU A 11 -21.36 -5.78 7.28
N GLY A 12 -21.26 -6.59 6.21
CA GLY A 12 -21.26 -6.10 4.83
C GLY A 12 -20.00 -5.31 4.46
N ARG A 13 -18.92 -5.46 5.22
CA ARG A 13 -17.64 -4.78 5.04
C ARG A 13 -16.57 -5.76 4.56
N PHE A 14 -15.54 -5.25 3.90
CA PHE A 14 -14.43 -6.07 3.42
C PHE A 14 -13.07 -5.52 3.85
N VAL A 15 -12.07 -6.39 3.82
CA VAL A 15 -10.65 -6.00 3.96
C VAL A 15 -10.11 -5.77 2.55
N ASP A 16 -9.56 -4.59 2.32
CA ASP A 16 -8.86 -4.24 1.09
C ASP A 16 -7.54 -3.56 1.40
N GLY A 17 -6.76 -3.22 0.38
CA GLY A 17 -5.51 -2.52 0.54
C GLY A 17 -4.46 -2.88 -0.48
N VAL A 18 -3.28 -2.32 -0.25
CA VAL A 18 -2.10 -2.52 -1.07
C VAL A 18 -0.96 -2.97 -0.17
N LEU A 19 -0.43 -4.16 -0.45
CA LEU A 19 0.71 -4.73 0.25
C LEU A 19 1.99 -4.55 -0.57
N SER A 20 3.12 -4.26 0.09
CA SER A 20 4.43 -4.20 -0.57
C SER A 20 5.21 -5.48 -0.27
N MET A 21 5.28 -6.36 -1.26
CA MET A 21 6.05 -7.59 -1.16
C MET A 21 7.47 -7.38 -1.69
N VAL A 22 8.39 -8.15 -1.13
CA VAL A 22 9.79 -8.18 -1.57
C VAL A 22 10.13 -9.54 -2.14
N ASP A 23 10.93 -9.57 -3.19
CA ASP A 23 11.47 -10.79 -3.79
C ASP A 23 12.99 -10.70 -3.95
N GLY A 24 13.67 -11.84 -3.83
CA GLY A 24 15.12 -11.96 -3.98
C GLY A 24 15.95 -11.28 -2.88
N ARG A 25 15.36 -10.99 -1.72
CA ARG A 25 16.09 -10.42 -0.59
C ARG A 25 16.93 -11.51 0.10
N SER A 26 18.26 -11.34 0.12
CA SER A 26 19.19 -12.31 0.71
C SER A 26 19.25 -12.27 2.23
N ASN A 27 18.97 -11.12 2.85
CA ASN A 27 18.80 -10.95 4.29
C ASN A 27 17.96 -9.68 4.58
N PRO A 28 17.38 -9.52 5.79
CA PRO A 28 16.52 -8.38 6.12
C PRO A 28 17.18 -7.00 5.90
N GLU A 29 18.49 -6.93 6.05
CA GLU A 29 19.29 -5.71 5.89
C GLU A 29 19.73 -5.47 4.45
N ALA A 30 19.37 -6.33 3.49
CA ALA A 30 19.65 -6.15 2.08
C ALA A 30 18.45 -5.52 1.33
N GLY A 31 18.74 -4.66 0.36
CA GLY A 31 17.75 -4.25 -0.64
C GLY A 31 17.23 -5.47 -1.41
N ALA A 32 15.92 -5.51 -1.67
CA ALA A 32 15.29 -6.60 -2.42
C ALA A 32 15.71 -6.59 -3.89
N LEU A 33 15.67 -7.72 -4.61
CA LEU A 33 15.86 -7.67 -6.07
C LEU A 33 14.67 -7.01 -6.74
N ARG A 34 13.47 -7.25 -6.21
CA ARG A 34 12.21 -6.69 -6.71
C ARG A 34 11.30 -6.30 -5.56
N TYR A 35 10.52 -5.25 -5.79
CA TYR A 35 9.36 -4.91 -4.99
C TYR A 35 8.10 -5.09 -5.82
N ILE A 36 7.06 -5.65 -5.23
CA ILE A 36 5.79 -5.98 -5.88
C ILE A 36 4.67 -5.36 -5.06
N LEU A 37 3.74 -4.65 -5.71
CA LEU A 37 2.47 -4.27 -5.07
C LEU A 37 1.46 -5.38 -5.26
N LYS A 38 0.72 -5.71 -4.20
CA LYS A 38 -0.32 -6.73 -4.21
C LYS A 38 -1.63 -6.18 -3.67
N TRP A 39 -2.72 -6.42 -4.40
CA TRP A 39 -4.09 -6.15 -3.99
C TRP A 39 -4.76 -7.46 -3.59
N PRO A 40 -4.91 -7.75 -2.29
CA PRO A 40 -5.43 -9.04 -1.83
C PRO A 40 -6.84 -9.34 -2.35
N LEU A 41 -7.71 -8.33 -2.39
CA LEU A 41 -9.09 -8.49 -2.82
C LEU A 41 -9.21 -8.82 -4.31
N LYS A 42 -8.40 -8.16 -5.15
CA LYS A 42 -8.36 -8.35 -6.61
C LYS A 42 -7.53 -9.56 -7.04
N ASN A 43 -6.85 -10.24 -6.11
CA ASN A 43 -5.83 -11.26 -6.38
C ASN A 43 -4.80 -10.79 -7.45
N ARG A 44 -4.46 -9.50 -7.44
CA ARG A 44 -3.59 -8.86 -8.44
C ARG A 44 -2.24 -8.52 -7.84
N GLN A 45 -1.19 -8.63 -8.67
CA GLN A 45 0.19 -8.30 -8.31
C GLN A 45 0.85 -7.56 -9.47
N ILE A 46 1.64 -6.52 -9.16
CA ILE A 46 2.33 -5.70 -10.17
C ILE A 46 3.73 -5.39 -9.68
N LEU A 47 4.71 -5.50 -10.59
CA LEU A 47 6.09 -5.14 -10.30
C LEU A 47 6.18 -3.62 -10.07
N LEU A 48 6.62 -3.22 -8.87
CA LEU A 48 6.83 -1.82 -8.52
C LEU A 48 8.19 -1.34 -9.01
N CYS A 49 9.24 -2.08 -8.67
CA CYS A 49 10.58 -1.76 -9.10
C CYS A 49 11.49 -2.98 -9.04
N GLU A 50 12.57 -2.92 -9.81
CA GLU A 50 13.63 -3.92 -9.83
C GLU A 50 15.00 -3.26 -9.71
N ARG A 51 15.94 -4.00 -9.12
CA ARG A 51 17.30 -3.53 -8.88
C ARG A 51 18.11 -3.59 -10.17
N THR A 52 18.60 -2.44 -10.66
CA THR A 52 19.31 -2.33 -11.95
C THR A 52 20.83 -2.22 -11.83
N GLY A 53 21.37 -2.18 -10.61
CA GLY A 53 22.83 -2.18 -10.39
C GLY A 53 23.26 -1.71 -9.02
N SER A 54 24.50 -1.20 -8.95
CA SER A 54 25.07 -0.55 -7.77
C SER A 54 24.90 0.98 -7.89
N GLY A 55 24.33 1.64 -6.88
CA GLY A 55 24.14 3.10 -6.88
C GLY A 55 23.07 3.58 -5.90
N THR A 56 22.71 4.86 -5.93
CA THR A 56 21.61 5.43 -5.12
C THR A 56 20.82 6.47 -5.93
N PRO A 57 19.54 6.21 -6.29
CA PRO A 57 18.77 4.99 -6.00
C PRO A 57 19.10 3.84 -6.99
N PRO A 58 19.31 2.59 -6.51
CA PRO A 58 19.72 1.46 -7.35
C PRO A 58 18.55 0.70 -8.01
N TYR A 59 17.41 1.37 -8.26
CA TYR A 59 16.18 0.74 -8.75
C TYR A 59 15.60 1.47 -9.96
N HIS A 60 15.04 0.69 -10.87
CA HIS A 60 14.15 1.17 -11.91
C HIS A 60 12.69 0.98 -11.47
N PHE A 61 11.91 2.07 -11.49
CA PHE A 61 10.50 2.08 -11.09
C PHE A 61 9.59 1.95 -12.30
N HIS A 62 8.56 1.13 -12.16
CA HIS A 62 7.51 0.98 -13.15
C HIS A 62 6.31 1.83 -12.72
N ASP A 63 5.98 2.85 -13.51
CA ASP A 63 4.87 3.76 -13.22
C ASP A 63 3.51 3.06 -13.21
N GLU A 64 3.37 1.95 -13.95
CA GLU A 64 2.16 1.13 -14.00
C GLU A 64 1.66 0.73 -12.60
N ALA A 65 2.57 0.41 -11.68
CA ALA A 65 2.21 0.02 -10.31
C ALA A 65 1.48 1.17 -9.57
N TRP A 66 1.89 2.42 -9.79
CA TRP A 66 1.27 3.58 -9.15
C TRP A 66 0.03 4.06 -9.89
N ASN A 67 -0.04 3.90 -11.20
CA ASN A 67 -1.30 4.11 -11.93
C ASN A 67 -2.40 3.18 -11.41
N GLU A 68 -2.03 1.97 -11.00
CA GLU A 68 -2.97 1.01 -10.43
C GLU A 68 -3.33 1.33 -8.97
N VAL A 69 -2.44 2.00 -8.24
CA VAL A 69 -2.79 2.62 -6.95
C VAL A 69 -3.79 3.76 -7.17
N GLU A 70 -3.59 4.63 -8.15
CA GLU A 70 -4.57 5.70 -8.49
C GLU A 70 -5.96 5.12 -8.78
N VAL A 71 -6.03 4.13 -9.68
CA VAL A 71 -7.29 3.45 -10.03
C VAL A 71 -7.92 2.81 -8.80
N TRP A 72 -7.12 2.16 -7.96
CA TRP A 72 -7.64 1.56 -6.72
C TRP A 72 -8.20 2.60 -5.75
N VAL A 73 -7.55 3.75 -5.58
CA VAL A 73 -8.07 4.83 -4.73
C VAL A 73 -9.35 5.44 -5.32
N ASP A 74 -9.43 5.59 -6.64
CA ASP A 74 -10.68 6.00 -7.31
C ASP A 74 -11.80 4.98 -7.09
N ASP A 75 -11.51 3.68 -7.18
CA ASP A 75 -12.49 2.62 -6.93
C ASP A 75 -13.02 2.68 -5.48
N LEU A 76 -12.16 2.98 -4.51
CA LEU A 76 -12.56 3.12 -3.10
C LEU A 76 -13.59 4.24 -2.91
N GLN A 77 -13.37 5.39 -3.56
CA GLN A 77 -14.27 6.54 -3.45
C GLN A 77 -15.62 6.30 -4.13
N ASN A 78 -15.63 5.50 -5.20
CA ASN A 78 -16.82 5.22 -6.01
C ASN A 78 -17.56 3.93 -5.61
N SER A 79 -17.06 3.16 -4.65
CA SER A 79 -17.68 1.91 -4.20
C SER A 79 -18.95 2.19 -3.40
N GLU A 80 -20.06 1.54 -3.78
CA GLU A 80 -21.29 1.52 -2.97
C GLU A 80 -21.10 0.79 -1.63
N VAL A 81 -20.13 -0.12 -1.57
CA VAL A 81 -19.78 -0.87 -0.36
C VAL A 81 -18.58 -0.22 0.30
N LYS A 82 -18.76 0.27 1.53
CA LYS A 82 -17.70 0.90 2.32
C LYS A 82 -16.68 -0.15 2.79
N SER A 83 -15.39 0.18 2.68
CA SER A 83 -14.32 -0.68 3.17
C SER A 83 -14.34 -0.79 4.70
N GLY A 84 -14.17 -2.00 5.22
CA GLY A 84 -14.08 -2.23 6.66
C GLY A 84 -12.70 -1.92 7.19
N VAL A 85 -11.70 -2.57 6.59
CA VAL A 85 -10.29 -2.39 6.94
C VAL A 85 -9.52 -2.11 5.66
N ILE A 86 -8.73 -1.03 5.65
CA ILE A 86 -7.77 -0.75 4.58
C ILE A 86 -6.36 -1.03 5.11
N ILE A 87 -5.58 -1.84 4.40
CA ILE A 87 -4.19 -2.15 4.72
C ILE A 87 -3.28 -1.42 3.74
N LEU A 88 -2.34 -0.62 4.25
CA LEU A 88 -1.34 0.10 3.46
C LEU A 88 0.04 -0.31 3.94
N ASP A 89 0.80 -0.97 3.08
CA ASP A 89 2.17 -1.37 3.41
C ASP A 89 3.14 -0.61 2.52
N GLU A 90 3.72 0.48 3.06
CA GLU A 90 4.64 1.30 2.29
C GLU A 90 5.95 0.54 2.02
N PRO A 91 6.49 0.62 0.78
CA PRO A 91 7.79 0.02 0.47
C PRO A 91 8.89 0.62 1.38
N GLY A 92 9.45 -0.24 2.23
CA GLY A 92 10.10 0.15 3.48
C GLY A 92 11.56 0.62 3.45
N ARG A 93 12.15 1.05 2.32
CA ARG A 93 13.53 1.58 2.31
C ARG A 93 13.80 2.73 1.35
N LEU A 94 14.83 3.53 1.70
CA LEU A 94 15.41 4.69 1.00
C LEU A 94 15.59 4.54 -0.51
N GLU A 95 15.58 3.32 -1.02
CA GLU A 95 15.79 2.99 -2.42
C GLU A 95 14.54 3.23 -3.27
N ALA A 96 13.34 3.24 -2.66
CA ALA A 96 12.08 3.69 -3.25
C ALA A 96 11.78 5.15 -2.91
N LYS A 97 12.60 6.06 -3.41
CA LYS A 97 12.32 7.51 -3.33
C LYS A 97 11.34 7.90 -4.43
N GLY A 98 10.30 8.64 -4.04
CA GLY A 98 9.39 9.35 -4.94
C GLY A 98 7.93 8.97 -4.83
N LYS A 99 7.60 7.78 -4.31
CA LYS A 99 6.22 7.30 -4.27
C LYS A 99 5.87 6.68 -2.92
N ARG A 100 4.73 7.09 -2.36
CA ARG A 100 4.24 6.81 -1.00
C ARG A 100 2.72 6.76 -1.04
N PHE A 101 2.08 6.26 0.01
CA PHE A 101 0.62 6.32 0.12
C PHE A 101 0.15 7.67 0.67
N VAL A 102 1.03 8.46 1.28
CA VAL A 102 0.71 9.80 1.84
C VAL A 102 -0.06 10.72 0.87
N PRO A 103 0.29 10.86 -0.43
CA PRO A 103 -0.46 11.71 -1.35
C PRO A 103 -1.92 11.26 -1.60
N TYR A 104 -2.25 10.02 -1.25
CA TYR A 104 -3.57 9.41 -1.41
C TYR A 104 -4.41 9.49 -0.14
N TRP A 105 -3.83 9.95 0.97
CA TRP A 105 -4.41 9.78 2.30
C TRP A 105 -5.82 10.38 2.41
N ASP A 106 -6.01 11.62 1.97
CA ASP A 106 -7.31 12.29 2.05
C ASP A 106 -8.39 11.53 1.27
N ARG A 107 -8.05 11.04 0.07
CA ARG A 107 -8.97 10.22 -0.76
C ARG A 107 -9.29 8.87 -0.14
N ILE A 108 -8.33 8.27 0.57
CA ILE A 108 -8.53 7.03 1.33
C ILE A 108 -9.44 7.29 2.54
N LEU A 109 -9.31 8.43 3.22
CA LEU A 109 -10.18 8.81 4.33
C LEU A 109 -11.61 9.09 3.87
N GLU A 110 -11.79 9.72 2.70
CA GLU A 110 -13.11 9.96 2.08
C GLU A 110 -13.88 8.67 1.75
N ALA A 111 -13.17 7.54 1.58
CA ALA A 111 -13.80 6.23 1.46
C ALA A 111 -14.40 5.71 2.80
N GLU A 112 -14.24 6.47 3.89
CA GLU A 112 -14.74 6.20 5.24
C GLU A 112 -14.41 4.78 5.76
N PRO A 113 -13.13 4.35 5.69
CA PRO A 113 -12.75 3.06 6.26
C PRO A 113 -12.99 3.05 7.77
N ALA A 114 -13.51 1.94 8.31
CA ALA A 114 -13.65 1.83 9.76
C ALA A 114 -12.29 1.70 10.47
N ILE A 115 -11.31 1.09 9.80
CA ILE A 115 -9.95 0.91 10.32
C ILE A 115 -8.97 1.08 9.16
N ILE A 116 -7.90 1.83 9.40
CA ILE A 116 -6.72 1.86 8.53
C ILE A 116 -5.55 1.24 9.29
N VAL A 117 -4.91 0.23 8.69
CA VAL A 117 -3.67 -0.36 9.17
C VAL A 117 -2.58 0.04 8.20
N ALA A 118 -1.68 0.93 8.62
CA ALA A 118 -0.65 1.46 7.75
C ALA A 118 0.76 1.19 8.31
N ALA A 119 1.58 0.46 7.56
CA ALA A 119 3.03 0.44 7.76
C ALA A 119 3.62 1.59 6.95
N ILE A 120 3.90 2.70 7.64
CA ILE A 120 4.40 3.95 7.05
C ILE A 120 5.84 4.19 7.45
N ARG A 121 6.53 5.00 6.65
CA ARG A 121 7.86 5.48 7.05
C ARG A 121 7.74 6.48 8.20
N GLU A 122 8.72 6.48 9.10
CA GLU A 122 8.74 7.37 10.27
C GLU A 122 8.59 8.84 9.85
N GLU A 123 9.23 9.26 8.75
CA GLU A 123 9.12 10.64 8.27
C GLU A 123 7.71 11.05 7.76
N SER A 124 6.83 10.08 7.48
CA SER A 124 5.45 10.32 7.06
C SER A 124 4.50 10.44 8.25
N LYS A 125 4.93 10.04 9.45
CA LYS A 125 4.08 9.92 10.64
C LYS A 125 3.43 11.24 11.06
N GLU A 126 4.23 12.29 11.27
CA GLU A 126 3.71 13.59 11.74
C GLU A 126 2.70 14.21 10.76
N GLN A 127 2.89 13.99 9.45
CA GLN A 127 1.97 14.50 8.44
C GLN A 127 0.61 13.79 8.52
N LEU A 128 0.64 12.46 8.63
CA LEU A 128 -0.58 11.64 8.67
C LEU A 128 -1.35 11.87 9.98
N GLU A 129 -0.66 12.02 11.11
CA GLU A 129 -1.30 12.32 12.40
C GLU A 129 -2.08 13.65 12.36
N LYS A 130 -1.60 14.67 11.64
CA LYS A 130 -2.30 15.96 11.50
C LYS A 130 -3.59 15.87 10.67
N GLN A 131 -3.72 14.86 9.81
CA GLN A 131 -4.89 14.67 8.94
C GLN A 131 -5.97 13.80 9.61
N LEU A 132 -5.67 13.19 10.77
CA LEU A 132 -6.60 12.34 11.53
C LEU A 132 -7.36 13.09 12.64
N VAL A 133 -7.09 14.39 12.83
CA VAL A 133 -7.68 15.28 13.85
C VAL A 133 -8.74 16.17 13.21
#